data_AF-A0AA92W5B6-F1
#
_entry.id   AF-A0AA92W5B6-F1
#
_cell.length_a   1.000
_cell.length_b   1.000
_cell.length_c   1.000
_cell.angle_alpha   90.00
_cell.angle_beta   90.00
_cell.angle_gamma   90.00
#
_symmetry.space_group_name_H-M   'P 1'
#
loop_
_entity.id
_entity.type
_entity.pdbx_description
1 polymer ?
#
loop_
_entity_poly.entity_id
_entity_poly.type
_entity_poly.pdbx_seq_one_letter_code
_entity_poly.pdbx_strand_id
1 'polypeptide(L)'
;MKKLHLLVGVFIFIGCLQVHAEKNRVAMEKWQTGNVVGSTTVCRSPMRNSIDVYYDDELRQIEISSDVGVEVQLFLCNINGNTLDYSHCINTVLDIPYRYSGIIILRI
;
A
#
# COMPACT_ATOMS: atom_id res chain seq x y z
N MET A 1 13.23 -37.00 33.66
CA MET A 1 12.79 -35.66 33.18
C MET A 1 12.53 -35.66 31.66
N LYS A 2 11.71 -36.58 31.13
CA LYS A 2 11.48 -36.70 29.66
C LYS A 2 10.40 -35.73 29.13
N LYS A 3 9.48 -35.28 29.99
CA LYS A 3 8.39 -34.36 29.64
C LYS A 3 8.85 -32.91 29.43
N LEU A 4 9.96 -32.51 30.05
CA LEU A 4 10.52 -31.15 29.93
C LEU A 4 11.10 -30.90 28.53
N HIS A 5 11.77 -31.91 27.95
CA HIS A 5 12.33 -31.81 26.60
C HIS A 5 11.26 -31.69 25.53
N LEU A 6 10.11 -32.34 25.73
CA LEU A 6 8.97 -32.23 24.80
C LEU A 6 8.39 -30.82 24.81
N LEU A 7 8.29 -30.20 25.99
CA LEU A 7 7.78 -28.84 26.15
C LEU A 7 8.72 -27.82 25.47
N VAL A 8 10.03 -27.94 25.68
CA VAL A 8 11.04 -27.08 25.04
C VAL A 8 11.03 -27.24 23.52
N GLY A 9 10.87 -28.47 23.01
CA GLY A 9 10.75 -28.72 21.57
C GLY A 9 9.54 -28.03 20.93
N VAL A 10 8.39 -28.01 21.62
CA VAL A 10 7.17 -27.34 21.13
C VAL A 10 7.34 -25.82 21.06
N PHE A 11 8.00 -25.20 22.05
CA PHE A 11 8.26 -23.76 22.02
C PHE A 11 9.24 -23.34 20.91
N ILE A 12 10.24 -24.17 20.60
CA ILE A 12 11.17 -23.93 19.49
C ILE A 12 10.44 -24.01 18.14
N PHE A 13 9.53 -24.99 17.98
CA PHE A 13 8.76 -25.14 16.74
C PHE A 13 7.81 -23.96 16.45
N ILE A 14 7.13 -23.43 17.48
CA ILE A 14 6.21 -22.29 17.30
C ILE A 14 6.99 -21.00 17.05
N GLY A 15 8.15 -20.81 17.70
CA GLY A 15 9.00 -19.64 17.51
C GLY A 15 9.67 -19.54 16.13
N CYS A 16 9.84 -20.67 15.42
CA CYS A 16 10.40 -20.70 14.08
C CYS A 16 9.38 -20.42 12.95
N LEU A 17 8.08 -20.40 13.26
CA LEU A 17 7.01 -20.06 12.29
C LEU A 17 6.78 -18.54 12.22
N GLN A 18 7.84 -17.73 12.28
CA GLN A 18 7.72 -16.32 11.94
C GLN A 18 7.54 -16.24 10.42
N VAL A 19 6.28 -16.24 9.98
CA VAL A 19 5.87 -15.82 8.65
C VAL A 19 6.25 -14.34 8.55
N HIS A 20 7.41 -14.09 7.96
CA HIS A 20 7.81 -12.74 7.61
C HIS A 20 7.03 -12.38 6.36
N ALA A 21 5.88 -11.73 6.53
CA ALA A 21 5.07 -11.26 5.41
C ALA A 21 5.95 -10.31 4.58
N GLU A 22 6.34 -10.77 3.39
CA GLU A 22 7.29 -10.07 2.54
C GLU A 22 6.61 -8.84 1.94
N LYS A 23 6.99 -7.65 2.43
CA LYS A 23 6.54 -6.37 1.88
C LYS A 23 7.56 -5.84 0.89
N ASN A 24 7.13 -5.70 -0.35
CA ASN A 24 7.96 -5.19 -1.43
C ASN A 24 7.62 -3.72 -1.70
N ARG A 25 8.62 -2.84 -1.66
CA ARG A 25 8.44 -1.43 -2.04
C ARG A 25 8.12 -1.37 -3.54
N VAL A 26 7.01 -0.73 -3.89
CA VAL A 26 6.57 -0.61 -5.28
C VAL A 26 7.12 0.68 -5.88
N ALA A 27 7.81 0.57 -7.01
CA ALA A 27 8.17 1.73 -7.82
C ALA A 27 6.89 2.27 -8.47
N MET A 28 6.43 3.44 -8.02
CA MET A 28 5.25 4.10 -8.61
C MET A 28 5.66 5.03 -9.74
N GLU A 29 5.07 4.84 -10.92
CA GLU A 29 5.12 5.85 -11.97
C GLU A 29 4.14 6.98 -11.64
N LYS A 30 4.65 8.21 -11.56
CA LYS A 30 3.84 9.36 -11.19
C LYS A 30 3.21 9.98 -12.45
N TRP A 31 1.91 9.81 -12.59
CA TRP A 31 1.12 10.46 -13.65
C TRP A 31 0.56 11.79 -13.14
N GLN A 32 0.94 12.90 -13.78
CA GLN A 32 0.44 14.24 -13.46
C GLN A 32 -0.19 14.86 -14.70
N THR A 33 -1.39 15.43 -14.57
CA THR A 33 -1.93 16.33 -15.59
C THR A 33 -1.27 17.69 -15.41
N GLY A 34 -0.52 18.15 -16.41
CA GLY A 34 0.24 19.40 -16.38
C GLY A 34 -0.64 20.65 -16.44
N ASN A 35 -0.03 21.81 -16.15
CA ASN A 35 -0.66 23.13 -16.25
C ASN A 35 -1.22 23.35 -17.66
N VAL A 36 -2.49 23.77 -17.74
CA VAL A 36 -3.14 24.15 -19.00
C VAL A 36 -2.46 25.42 -19.53
N VAL A 37 -1.83 25.33 -20.70
CA VAL A 37 -1.23 26.48 -21.40
C VAL A 37 -2.34 27.51 -21.66
N GLY A 38 -2.20 28.72 -21.12
CA GLY A 38 -3.17 29.82 -21.27
C GLY A 38 -4.07 30.08 -20.06
N SER A 39 -3.91 29.35 -18.94
CA SER A 39 -4.61 29.67 -17.69
C SER A 39 -4.13 31.02 -17.11
N THR A 40 -5.05 31.97 -16.91
CA THR A 40 -4.81 33.20 -16.14
C THR A 40 -4.70 32.95 -14.64
N THR A 41 -4.98 31.72 -14.21
CA THR A 41 -4.97 31.28 -12.82
C THR A 41 -3.60 30.70 -12.48
N VAL A 42 -3.01 31.13 -11.36
CA VAL A 42 -1.74 30.60 -10.86
C VAL A 42 -1.91 29.11 -10.53
N CYS A 43 -1.44 28.24 -11.42
CA CYS A 43 -1.35 26.81 -11.15
C CYS A 43 -0.01 26.53 -10.45
N ARG A 44 -0.06 26.30 -9.13
CA ARG A 44 1.13 25.85 -8.38
C ARG A 44 1.40 24.40 -8.72
N SER A 45 2.68 24.05 -8.83
CA SER A 45 3.08 22.65 -8.93
C SER A 45 2.51 21.86 -7.75
N PRO A 46 1.99 20.64 -7.97
CA PRO A 46 1.46 19.80 -6.91
C PRO A 46 2.47 19.61 -5.80
N MET A 47 2.00 19.56 -4.54
CA MET A 47 2.85 19.35 -3.38
C MET A 47 3.66 18.07 -3.55
N ARG A 48 4.99 18.16 -3.33
CA ARG A 48 5.92 17.04 -3.54
C ARG A 48 5.99 16.22 -2.26
N ASN A 49 4.90 15.55 -1.91
CA ASN A 49 4.85 14.68 -0.73
C ASN A 49 5.52 13.34 -1.04
N SER A 50 6.35 12.87 -0.13
CA SER A 50 6.81 11.48 -0.07
C SER A 50 5.63 10.60 0.30
N ILE A 51 5.12 9.85 -0.68
CA ILE A 51 4.16 8.78 -0.45
C ILE A 51 4.87 7.50 -0.85
N ASP A 52 5.15 6.66 0.14
CA ASP A 52 5.69 5.33 -0.05
C ASP A 52 4.55 4.33 -0.14
N VAL A 53 4.72 3.37 -1.05
CA VAL A 53 3.73 2.33 -1.28
C VAL A 53 4.41 0.97 -1.27
N TYR A 54 3.87 0.07 -0.46
CA TYR A 54 4.36 -1.28 -0.30
C TYR A 54 3.26 -2.27 -0.68
N TYR A 55 3.63 -3.30 -1.43
CA TYR A 55 2.73 -4.39 -1.76
C TYR A 55 3.14 -5.63 -0.95
N ASP A 56 2.16 -6.19 -0.25
CA ASP A 56 2.24 -7.47 0.44
C ASP A 56 1.54 -8.51 -0.45
N ASP A 57 2.31 -9.43 -1.02
CA ASP A 57 1.78 -10.43 -1.95
C ASP A 57 0.98 -11.53 -1.23
N GLU A 58 1.37 -11.88 0.00
CA GLU A 58 0.71 -12.93 0.77
C GLU A 58 -0.69 -12.49 1.21
N LEU A 59 -0.80 -11.26 1.71
CA LEU A 59 -2.07 -10.67 2.14
C LEU A 59 -2.83 -10.00 1.00
N ARG A 60 -2.16 -9.76 -0.14
CA ARG A 60 -2.67 -8.98 -1.28
C ARG A 60 -3.12 -7.59 -0.87
N GLN A 61 -2.28 -6.94 -0.09
CA GLN A 61 -2.54 -5.63 0.49
C GLN A 61 -1.57 -4.60 -0.05
N ILE A 62 -2.06 -3.37 -0.17
CA ILE A 62 -1.24 -2.21 -0.47
C ILE A 62 -1.22 -1.32 0.76
N GLU A 63 -0.04 -1.18 1.36
CA GLU A 63 0.21 -0.22 2.43
C GLU A 63 0.68 1.09 1.80
N ILE A 64 0.02 2.19 2.17
CA ILE A 64 0.36 3.54 1.76
C ILE A 64 0.79 4.33 2.98
N SER A 65 2.03 4.83 2.96
CA SER A 65 2.63 5.57 4.07
C SER A 65 3.17 6.93 3.63
N SER A 66 3.06 7.93 4.49
CA SER A 66 3.68 9.24 4.33
C SER A 66 4.06 9.80 5.70
N ASP A 67 5.20 10.47 5.73
CA ASP A 67 5.73 11.20 6.88
C ASP A 67 4.97 12.51 7.15
N VAL A 68 4.15 12.97 6.19
CA VAL A 68 3.36 14.19 6.30
C VAL A 68 1.91 13.83 6.63
N GLY A 69 1.38 14.40 7.72
CA GLY A 69 -0.03 14.33 8.09
C GLY A 69 -0.89 15.18 7.15
N VAL A 70 -1.16 14.68 5.95
CA VAL A 70 -2.00 15.33 4.94
C VAL A 70 -3.37 14.68 4.92
N GLU A 71 -4.42 15.50 4.89
CA GLU A 71 -5.77 15.04 4.57
C GLU A 71 -5.85 14.74 3.06
N VAL A 72 -5.99 13.45 2.73
CA VAL A 72 -6.10 12.97 1.34
C VAL A 72 -7.22 11.94 1.27
N GLN A 73 -7.74 11.74 0.06
CA GLN A 73 -8.63 10.62 -0.23
C GLN A 73 -7.94 9.68 -1.20
N LEU A 74 -7.78 8.42 -0.79
CA LEU A 74 -7.10 7.40 -1.56
C LEU A 74 -8.13 6.50 -2.22
N PHE A 75 -7.96 6.26 -3.51
CA PHE A 75 -8.75 5.30 -4.27
C PHE A 75 -7.84 4.29 -4.94
N LEU A 76 -8.11 3.02 -4.69
CA LEU A 76 -7.52 1.91 -5.42
C LEU A 76 -8.40 1.62 -6.62
N CYS A 77 -7.90 1.81 -7.83
CA CYS A 77 -8.67 1.65 -9.06
C CYS A 77 -8.10 0.56 -9.95
N ASN A 78 -8.95 -0.08 -10.74
CA ASN A 78 -8.51 -0.86 -11.89
C ASN A 78 -8.17 0.06 -13.09
N ILE A 79 -7.65 -0.53 -14.17
CA ILE A 79 -7.31 0.21 -15.40
C ILE A 79 -8.51 0.92 -16.06
N ASN A 80 -9.73 0.45 -15.83
CA ASN A 80 -10.96 1.06 -16.35
C ASN A 80 -11.44 2.23 -15.46
N GLY A 81 -10.76 2.50 -14.34
CA GLY A 81 -11.12 3.54 -13.39
C GLY A 81 -12.18 3.14 -12.37
N ASN A 82 -12.59 1.86 -12.29
CA ASN A 82 -13.50 1.40 -11.24
C ASN A 82 -12.75 1.29 -9.92
N THR A 83 -13.34 1.82 -8.85
CA THR A 83 -12.82 1.69 -7.49
C THR A 83 -12.94 0.25 -7.00
N LEU A 84 -11.82 -0.30 -6.53
CA LEU A 84 -11.70 -1.60 -5.89
C LEU A 84 -11.77 -1.46 -4.37
N ASP A 85 -11.11 -0.43 -3.84
CA ASP A 85 -11.07 -0.09 -2.42
C ASP A 85 -10.75 1.41 -2.23
N TYR A 86 -10.97 1.97 -1.03
CA TYR A 86 -10.73 3.39 -0.76
C TYR A 86 -10.46 3.68 0.72
N SER A 87 -9.81 4.82 0.98
CA SER A 87 -9.64 5.35 2.33
C SER A 87 -9.74 6.88 2.34
N HIS A 88 -10.18 7.43 3.47
CA HIS A 88 -10.28 8.87 3.71
C HIS A 88 -9.05 9.46 4.40
N CYS A 89 -7.99 8.67 4.56
CA CYS A 89 -6.74 9.13 5.16
C CYS A 89 -5.53 8.46 4.51
N ILE A 90 -4.39 9.16 4.58
CA ILE A 90 -3.06 8.57 4.34
C ILE A 90 -2.65 7.67 5.52
N ASN A 91 -1.56 6.92 5.38
CA ASN A 91 -1.10 5.95 6.41
C ASN A 91 -2.15 4.86 6.64
N THR A 92 -2.50 4.17 5.56
CA THR A 92 -3.59 3.20 5.52
C THR A 92 -3.19 1.96 4.73
N VAL A 93 -4.00 0.91 4.85
CA VAL A 93 -3.83 -0.35 4.11
C VAL A 93 -5.12 -0.59 3.33
N LEU A 94 -4.98 -0.87 2.04
CA LEU A 94 -6.07 -1.19 1.13
C LEU A 94 -5.96 -2.63 0.64
N ASP A 95 -7.10 -3.31 0.52
CA ASP A 95 -7.17 -4.71 0.09
C ASP A 95 -7.34 -4.80 -1.44
N ILE A 96 -6.60 -5.72 -2.07
CA ILE A 96 -6.81 -6.06 -3.48
C ILE A 96 -7.76 -7.25 -3.56
N PRO A 97 -8.92 -7.14 -4.25
CA PRO A 97 -9.86 -8.23 -4.38
C PRO A 97 -9.20 -9.52 -4.91
N TYR A 98 -9.46 -10.66 -4.29
CA TYR A 98 -8.77 -11.94 -4.55
C TYR A 98 -8.79 -12.40 -6.04
N ARG A 99 -9.73 -11.93 -6.84
CA ARG A 99 -9.83 -12.31 -8.26
C ARG A 99 -9.21 -11.29 -9.22
N TYR A 100 -8.64 -10.21 -8.68
CA TYR A 100 -8.03 -9.16 -9.50
C TYR A 100 -6.57 -9.51 -9.82
N SER A 101 -6.19 -9.39 -11.09
CA SER A 101 -4.82 -9.65 -11.58
C SER A 101 -4.34 -8.63 -12.61
N GLY A 102 -4.96 -7.44 -12.63
CA GLY A 102 -4.65 -6.38 -13.59
C GLY A 102 -3.76 -5.27 -13.03
N ILE A 103 -3.54 -4.24 -13.84
CA ILE A 103 -2.86 -3.02 -13.40
C ILE A 103 -3.71 -2.32 -12.34
N ILE A 104 -3.09 -1.95 -11.23
CA ILE A 104 -3.71 -1.17 -10.16
C ILE A 104 -3.24 0.26 -10.28
N ILE A 105 -4.18 1.19 -10.16
CA ILE A 105 -3.92 2.63 -10.17
C ILE A 105 -4.28 3.15 -8.79
N LEU A 106 -3.30 3.72 -8.09
CA LEU A 106 -3.54 4.50 -6.89
C LEU A 106 -3.85 5.95 -7.30
N ARG A 107 -5.03 6.45 -6.94
CA ARG A 107 -5.44 7.85 -7.14
C ARG A 107 -5.54 8.55 -5.80
N ILE A 108 -4.99 9.77 -5.74
CA ILE A 108 -4.86 10.63 -4.56
C ILE A 108 -5.39 12.02 -4.92
#